data_AF-A0A8A1LLR3-F1
#
_entry.id   AF-A0A8A1LLR3-F1
#
_cell.length_a   1.000
_cell.length_b   1.000
_cell.length_c   1.000
_cell.angle_alpha   90.00
_cell.angle_beta   90.00
_cell.angle_gamma   90.00
#
_symmetry.space_group_name_H-M   'P 1'
#
loop_
_entity.id
_entity.type
_entity.pdbx_description
1 polymer ?
#
loop_
_entity_poly.entity_id
_entity_poly.type
_entity_poly.pdbx_seq_one_letter_code
_entity_poly.pdbx_strand_id
1 'polypeptide(L)'
;MSTTTSRAVWRQSRCLIRRPAFRSASTTAEAASKSKVAATSAASKASEGISKAASTAGPAVIKALTGVGGALKRVGGRTGKCVAFVDSLIPPTIYYSKVGLELSKIVFRGQKMYPPGLTTFTEFYQPLLKYFRQPRALMSQISKSFNTETLLRLQSLDKKQLAVLGVTTAELIGFFSVGEIIGRFKLVGYRGETAHAH
;
A
#
# COMPACT_ATOMS: atom_id res chain seq x y z
N MET A 1 32.49 30.84 -30.55
CA MET A 1 31.76 30.51 -31.79
C MET A 1 31.65 28.99 -31.90
N SER A 2 30.41 28.46 -31.83
CA SER A 2 29.84 27.15 -32.22
C SER A 2 30.74 25.89 -32.36
N THR A 3 30.54 24.83 -31.55
CA THR A 3 29.60 23.66 -31.68
C THR A 3 29.88 22.66 -32.81
N THR A 4 30.26 21.43 -32.44
CA THR A 4 29.87 20.23 -33.19
C THR A 4 29.70 19.02 -32.26
N THR A 5 28.52 18.42 -32.39
CA THR A 5 27.95 17.28 -31.67
C THR A 5 28.47 15.95 -32.24
N SER A 6 28.83 14.97 -31.40
CA SER A 6 28.85 13.56 -31.81
C SER A 6 28.35 12.65 -30.69
N ARG A 7 27.17 12.07 -30.94
CA ARG A 7 26.50 11.02 -30.15
C ARG A 7 27.10 9.66 -30.48
N ALA A 8 27.68 8.97 -29.50
CA ALA A 8 27.76 7.52 -29.45
C ALA A 8 28.14 7.04 -28.04
N VAL A 9 27.17 6.91 -27.14
CA VAL A 9 27.35 6.15 -25.88
C VAL A 9 26.36 5.01 -25.88
N TRP A 10 26.83 3.84 -26.33
CA TRP A 10 26.10 2.58 -26.22
C TRP A 10 26.50 1.85 -24.92
N ARG A 11 25.57 1.92 -23.97
CA ARG A 11 25.14 0.87 -23.02
C ARG A 11 26.12 -0.29 -22.75
N GLN A 12 26.75 -0.27 -21.57
CA GLN A 12 27.07 -1.48 -20.81
C GLN A 12 26.94 -1.21 -19.29
N SER A 13 25.72 -1.33 -18.78
CA SER A 13 25.46 -1.29 -17.33
C SER A 13 25.39 -2.72 -16.80
N ARG A 14 26.53 -3.33 -16.47
CA ARG A 14 26.56 -4.55 -15.63
C ARG A 14 26.28 -4.14 -14.19
N CYS A 15 25.02 -4.17 -13.78
CA CYS A 15 24.66 -4.03 -12.38
C CYS A 15 24.96 -5.34 -11.64
N LEU A 16 26.16 -5.45 -11.07
CA LEU A 16 26.49 -6.44 -10.04
C LEU A 16 25.90 -5.95 -8.71
N ILE A 17 24.68 -6.42 -8.38
CA ILE A 17 24.06 -6.17 -7.08
C ILE A 17 24.79 -7.03 -6.04
N ARG A 18 25.86 -6.50 -5.45
CA ARG A 18 26.41 -6.98 -4.17
C ARG A 18 25.46 -6.54 -3.04
N ARG A 19 24.92 -7.51 -2.33
CA ARG A 19 24.09 -7.35 -1.12
C ARG A 19 24.85 -6.58 -0.04
N PRO A 20 24.26 -5.58 0.66
CA PRO A 20 24.80 -5.16 1.95
C PRO A 20 24.35 -6.14 3.04
N ALA A 21 25.33 -6.64 3.79
CA ALA A 21 25.11 -7.32 5.06
C ALA A 21 24.93 -6.26 6.15
N PHE A 22 23.72 -6.11 6.67
CA PHE A 22 23.48 -5.50 7.98
C PHE A 22 22.69 -6.51 8.83
N ARG A 23 23.27 -6.88 9.97
CA ARG A 23 22.69 -7.71 11.04
C ARG A 23 22.20 -6.80 12.19
N SER A 24 21.16 -7.28 12.88
CA SER A 24 20.60 -6.88 14.20
C SER A 24 19.76 -5.59 14.27
N ALA A 25 18.63 -5.49 14.98
CA ALA A 25 17.86 -6.43 15.81
C ALA A 25 16.44 -5.88 16.13
N SER A 26 15.50 -6.82 16.29
CA SER A 26 14.32 -6.86 17.18
C SER A 26 13.05 -5.98 16.95
N THR A 27 11.91 -6.69 16.85
CA THR A 27 10.48 -6.30 17.03
C THR A 27 9.56 -6.06 15.81
N THR A 28 10.05 -5.74 14.61
CA THR A 28 9.18 -5.66 13.39
C THR A 28 9.38 -6.83 12.42
N ALA A 29 10.45 -7.61 12.61
CA ALA A 29 10.78 -8.75 11.76
C ALA A 29 9.79 -9.91 11.89
N GLU A 30 9.10 -10.08 13.03
CA GLU A 30 8.12 -11.16 13.18
C GLU A 30 6.78 -10.87 12.49
N ALA A 31 6.33 -9.61 12.43
CA ALA A 31 5.13 -9.25 11.69
C ALA A 31 5.40 -9.19 10.17
N ALA A 32 6.57 -8.70 9.77
CA ALA A 32 7.01 -8.70 8.37
C ALA A 32 7.40 -10.11 7.88
N SER A 33 7.93 -10.99 8.74
CA SER A 33 8.16 -12.40 8.39
C SER A 33 6.85 -13.16 8.38
N LYS A 34 5.89 -12.91 9.29
CA LYS A 34 4.54 -13.52 9.22
C LYS A 34 3.76 -13.02 8.01
N SER A 35 3.88 -11.75 7.60
CA SER A 35 3.23 -11.25 6.38
C SER A 35 3.95 -11.71 5.11
N LYS A 36 5.28 -11.79 5.11
CA LYS A 36 6.04 -12.38 4.01
C LYS A 36 5.85 -13.89 3.95
N VAL A 37 5.73 -14.61 5.06
CA VAL A 37 5.43 -16.05 5.12
C VAL A 37 3.95 -16.30 4.84
N ALA A 38 3.02 -15.41 5.17
CA ALA A 38 1.61 -15.49 4.77
C ALA A 38 1.43 -15.17 3.29
N ALA A 39 2.12 -14.16 2.76
CA ALA A 39 2.13 -13.84 1.34
C ALA A 39 2.89 -14.90 0.53
N THR A 40 4.00 -15.41 1.04
CA THR A 40 4.74 -16.53 0.43
C THR A 40 3.97 -17.82 0.61
N SER A 41 3.22 -18.06 1.69
CA SER A 41 2.41 -19.27 1.83
C SER A 41 1.08 -19.17 1.09
N ALA A 42 0.52 -17.99 0.87
CA ALA A 42 -0.64 -17.78 0.00
C ALA A 42 -0.24 -17.80 -1.47
N ALA A 43 0.90 -17.19 -1.82
CA ALA A 43 1.51 -17.34 -3.14
C ALA A 43 2.00 -18.77 -3.35
N SER A 44 2.52 -19.45 -2.33
CA SER A 44 2.91 -20.85 -2.39
C SER A 44 1.68 -21.72 -2.50
N LYS A 45 0.61 -21.52 -1.73
CA LYS A 45 -0.68 -22.25 -1.85
C LYS A 45 -1.39 -21.98 -3.17
N ALA A 46 -1.29 -20.76 -3.70
CA ALA A 46 -1.76 -20.44 -5.04
C ALA A 46 -0.88 -21.13 -6.09
N SER A 47 0.44 -21.10 -5.94
CA SER A 47 1.38 -21.81 -6.82
C SER A 47 1.29 -23.32 -6.66
N GLU A 48 0.87 -23.83 -5.51
CA GLU A 48 0.71 -25.24 -5.16
C GLU A 48 -0.66 -25.73 -5.60
N GLY A 49 -1.70 -24.89 -5.59
CA GLY A 49 -2.98 -25.13 -6.23
C GLY A 49 -2.87 -25.10 -7.76
N ILE A 50 -2.09 -24.16 -8.30
CA ILE A 50 -1.71 -24.13 -9.72
C ILE A 50 -0.82 -25.33 -10.05
N SER A 51 0.11 -25.73 -9.19
CA SER A 51 0.96 -26.91 -9.40
C SER A 51 0.19 -28.21 -9.24
N LYS A 52 -0.81 -28.28 -8.36
CA LYS A 52 -1.72 -29.43 -8.22
C LYS A 52 -2.65 -29.53 -9.42
N ALA A 53 -3.21 -28.42 -9.89
CA ALA A 53 -3.97 -28.35 -11.14
C ALA A 53 -3.11 -28.58 -12.40
N ALA A 54 -1.84 -28.21 -12.37
CA ALA A 54 -0.85 -28.51 -13.41
C ALA A 54 -0.25 -29.92 -13.28
N SER A 55 -0.39 -30.58 -12.13
CA SER A 55 0.01 -31.99 -11.94
C SER A 55 -1.10 -32.97 -12.28
N THR A 56 -2.37 -32.55 -12.16
CA THR A 56 -3.54 -33.33 -12.63
C THR A 56 -3.72 -33.25 -14.15
N ALA A 57 -3.05 -32.29 -14.82
CA ALA A 57 -2.93 -32.23 -16.27
C ALA A 57 -1.44 -32.36 -16.64
N GLY A 58 -0.99 -33.59 -16.90
CA GLY A 58 0.42 -34.02 -16.91
C GLY A 58 1.48 -33.16 -17.64
N PRO A 59 2.76 -33.57 -17.60
CA PRO A 59 3.97 -32.76 -17.92
C PRO A 59 4.06 -32.10 -19.31
N ALA A 60 3.07 -32.28 -20.18
CA ALA A 60 2.88 -31.55 -21.42
C ALA A 60 2.36 -30.10 -21.21
N VAL A 61 1.61 -29.82 -20.14
CA VAL A 61 1.01 -28.49 -19.88
C VAL A 61 2.04 -27.50 -19.31
N ILE A 62 3.00 -27.97 -18.51
CA ILE A 62 4.06 -27.11 -17.95
C ILE A 62 5.09 -26.71 -19.03
N LYS A 63 5.33 -27.57 -20.03
CA LYS A 63 6.06 -27.20 -21.26
C LYS A 63 5.24 -26.27 -22.18
N ALA A 64 3.93 -26.22 -22.05
CA ALA A 64 3.07 -25.28 -22.80
C ALA A 64 3.06 -23.87 -22.20
N LEU A 65 3.33 -23.72 -20.91
CA LEU A 65 3.50 -22.40 -20.26
C LEU A 65 4.83 -21.71 -20.62
N THR A 66 5.85 -22.49 -20.99
CA THR A 66 7.14 -21.99 -21.49
C THR A 66 7.26 -22.04 -23.02
N GLY A 67 6.34 -22.74 -23.69
CA GLY A 67 6.22 -22.86 -25.15
C GLY A 67 4.78 -22.68 -25.62
N VAL A 68 4.24 -21.46 -25.45
CA VAL A 68 2.82 -21.10 -25.66
C VAL A 68 2.34 -21.22 -27.13
N GLY A 69 3.21 -21.49 -28.10
CA GLY A 69 2.82 -21.59 -29.52
C GLY A 69 2.20 -22.92 -29.99
N GLY A 70 2.45 -24.04 -29.31
CA GLY A 70 2.21 -25.39 -29.88
C GLY A 70 1.01 -26.16 -29.33
N ALA A 71 0.81 -26.16 -28.01
CA ALA A 71 -0.23 -27.00 -27.36
C ALA A 71 -1.59 -26.29 -27.23
N LEU A 72 -1.61 -24.95 -27.17
CA LEU A 72 -2.86 -24.19 -27.11
C LEU A 72 -3.63 -24.20 -28.43
N LYS A 73 -2.94 -24.37 -29.57
CA LYS A 73 -3.54 -24.62 -30.89
C LYS A 73 -4.37 -25.93 -30.96
N ARG A 74 -4.21 -26.84 -29.99
CA ARG A 74 -4.94 -28.12 -29.95
C ARG A 74 -6.21 -28.08 -29.09
N VAL A 75 -6.41 -27.05 -28.26
CA VAL A 75 -7.68 -26.80 -27.55
C VAL A 75 -8.55 -25.90 -28.43
N GLY A 76 -9.07 -26.47 -29.52
CA GLY A 76 -10.02 -25.80 -30.41
C GLY A 76 -11.41 -25.67 -29.76
N GLY A 77 -12.11 -24.55 -29.98
CA GLY A 77 -13.49 -24.34 -29.56
C GLY A 77 -13.70 -23.13 -28.63
N ARG A 78 -14.85 -23.11 -27.92
CA ARG A 78 -15.24 -22.00 -27.02
C ARG A 78 -14.22 -21.77 -25.90
N THR A 79 -13.60 -22.84 -25.39
CA THR A 79 -12.54 -22.77 -24.36
C THR A 79 -11.25 -22.15 -24.89
N GLY A 80 -10.84 -22.49 -26.12
CA GLY A 80 -9.65 -21.88 -26.76
C GLY A 80 -9.80 -20.37 -26.96
N LYS A 81 -11.02 -19.88 -27.24
CA LYS A 81 -11.31 -18.44 -27.33
C LYS A 81 -11.13 -17.73 -25.99
N CYS A 82 -11.59 -18.32 -24.88
CA CYS A 82 -11.40 -17.74 -23.55
C CYS A 82 -9.93 -17.69 -23.15
N VAL A 83 -9.18 -18.76 -23.41
CA VAL A 83 -7.73 -18.77 -23.09
C VAL A 83 -6.97 -17.78 -23.96
N ALA A 84 -7.28 -17.69 -25.26
CA ALA A 84 -6.70 -16.68 -26.14
C ALA A 84 -7.03 -15.24 -25.71
N PHE A 85 -8.25 -15.00 -25.20
CA PHE A 85 -8.64 -13.71 -24.65
C PHE A 85 -7.83 -13.36 -23.39
N VAL A 86 -7.71 -14.29 -22.45
CA VAL A 86 -6.88 -14.08 -21.25
C VAL A 86 -5.42 -13.85 -21.65
N ASP A 87 -4.87 -14.64 -22.57
CA ASP A 87 -3.50 -14.50 -23.06
C ASP A 87 -3.26 -13.14 -23.73
N SER A 88 -4.26 -12.62 -24.46
CA SER A 88 -4.20 -11.28 -25.03
C SER A 88 -4.19 -10.16 -23.98
N LEU A 89 -4.75 -10.41 -22.79
CA LEU A 89 -4.79 -9.46 -21.69
C LEU A 89 -3.53 -9.49 -20.82
N ILE A 90 -2.76 -10.59 -20.79
CA ILE A 90 -1.58 -10.73 -19.94
C ILE A 90 -0.52 -9.63 -20.24
N PRO A 91 -0.05 -9.44 -21.49
CA PRO A 91 0.96 -8.41 -21.77
C PRO A 91 0.54 -6.97 -21.40
N PRO A 92 -0.65 -6.46 -21.78
CA PRO A 92 -1.04 -5.10 -21.43
C PRO A 92 -1.30 -4.93 -19.93
N THR A 93 -1.90 -5.92 -19.26
CA THR A 93 -2.15 -5.84 -17.81
C THR A 93 -0.84 -5.78 -17.02
N ILE A 94 0.18 -6.55 -17.41
CA ILE A 94 1.52 -6.46 -16.79
C ILE A 94 2.14 -5.08 -16.99
N TYR A 95 1.99 -4.49 -18.18
CA TYR A 95 2.53 -3.16 -18.45
C TYR A 95 1.84 -2.09 -17.59
N TYR A 96 0.51 -2.02 -17.62
CA TYR A 96 -0.24 -1.00 -16.88
C TYR A 96 -0.17 -1.18 -15.36
N SER A 97 -0.09 -2.42 -14.86
CA SER A 97 0.12 -2.65 -13.42
C SER A 97 1.49 -2.14 -12.95
N LYS A 98 2.57 -2.33 -13.72
CA LYS A 98 3.89 -1.77 -13.41
C LYS A 98 3.87 -0.25 -13.39
N VAL A 99 3.23 0.38 -14.37
CA VAL A 99 3.09 1.84 -14.43
C VAL A 99 2.29 2.33 -13.22
N GLY A 100 1.15 1.70 -12.91
CA GLY A 100 0.34 2.05 -11.73
C GLY A 100 1.12 1.93 -10.42
N LEU A 101 1.99 0.92 -10.27
CA LEU A 101 2.84 0.74 -9.10
C LEU A 101 3.94 1.81 -8.97
N GLU A 102 4.58 2.21 -10.06
CA GLU A 102 5.58 3.29 -9.99
C GLU A 102 4.93 4.65 -9.70
N LEU A 103 3.75 4.91 -10.29
CA LEU A 103 2.98 6.11 -9.99
C LEU A 103 2.52 6.15 -8.53
N SER A 104 1.99 5.04 -8.01
CA SER A 104 1.56 4.97 -6.61
C SER A 104 2.71 5.19 -5.64
N LYS A 105 3.91 4.70 -5.96
CA LYS A 105 5.13 4.94 -5.18
C LYS A 105 5.53 6.42 -5.13
N ILE A 106 5.38 7.14 -6.24
CA ILE A 106 5.66 8.59 -6.28
C ILE A 106 4.63 9.34 -5.44
N VAL A 107 3.35 9.02 -5.60
CA VAL A 107 2.27 9.64 -4.82
C VAL A 107 2.42 9.36 -3.33
N PHE A 108 2.73 8.13 -2.94
CA PHE A 108 2.94 7.74 -1.54
C PHE A 108 4.05 8.55 -0.87
N ARG A 109 5.16 8.79 -1.60
CA ARG A 109 6.26 9.62 -1.12
C ARG A 109 5.91 11.11 -1.11
N GLY A 110 5.23 11.59 -2.16
CA GLY A 110 4.81 12.99 -2.28
C GLY A 110 3.82 13.39 -1.19
N GLN A 111 2.90 12.50 -0.83
CA GLN A 111 1.90 12.70 0.24
C GLN A 111 2.44 12.38 1.63
N LYS A 112 3.76 12.13 1.79
CA LYS A 112 4.40 11.82 3.07
C LYS A 112 3.70 10.70 3.86
N MET A 113 3.23 9.66 3.16
CA MET A 113 2.52 8.53 3.78
C MET A 113 3.43 7.55 4.54
N TYR A 114 4.73 7.83 4.60
CA TYR A 114 5.66 7.06 5.42
C TYR A 114 5.55 7.51 6.89
N PRO A 115 5.74 6.60 7.86
CA PRO A 115 5.73 6.98 9.26
C PRO A 115 6.84 8.01 9.53
N PRO A 116 6.56 9.08 10.30
CA PRO A 116 7.55 10.10 10.61
C PRO A 116 8.72 9.53 11.41
N GLY A 117 9.86 10.21 11.36
CA GLY A 117 11.03 9.85 12.16
C GLY A 117 10.76 10.01 13.66
N LEU A 118 11.53 9.30 14.49
CA LEU A 118 11.37 9.36 15.95
C LEU A 118 11.56 10.78 16.51
N THR A 119 12.44 11.58 15.91
CA THR A 119 12.66 12.99 16.30
C THR A 119 11.39 13.81 16.11
N THR A 120 10.81 13.79 14.91
CA THR A 120 9.56 14.48 14.60
C THR A 120 8.39 13.98 15.44
N PHE A 121 8.36 12.68 15.77
CA PHE A 121 7.37 12.13 16.69
C PHE A 121 7.52 12.71 18.09
N THR A 122 8.74 12.75 18.63
CA THR A 122 8.96 13.33 19.97
C THR A 122 8.60 14.81 20.02
N GLU A 123 8.92 15.59 18.99
CA GLU A 123 8.56 17.02 18.91
C GLU A 123 7.06 17.23 18.91
N PHE A 124 6.31 16.42 18.16
CA PHE A 124 4.85 16.50 18.10
C PHE A 124 4.19 16.14 19.44
N TYR A 125 4.67 15.09 20.12
CA TYR A 125 4.05 14.61 21.36
C TYR A 125 4.55 15.31 22.63
N GLN A 126 5.72 15.94 22.62
CA GLN A 126 6.25 16.68 23.77
C GLN A 126 5.26 17.70 24.37
N PRO A 127 4.59 18.59 23.59
CA PRO A 127 3.63 19.53 24.16
C PRO A 127 2.42 18.82 24.77
N LEU A 128 1.89 17.78 24.11
CA LEU A 128 0.77 16.99 24.63
C LEU A 128 1.13 16.36 25.98
N LEU A 129 2.30 15.73 26.05
CA LEU A 129 2.80 15.13 27.29
C LEU A 129 3.02 16.17 28.40
N LYS A 130 3.49 17.38 28.05
CA LYS A 130 3.62 18.49 29.01
C LYS A 130 2.26 18.93 29.57
N TYR A 131 1.23 18.99 28.73
CA TYR A 131 -0.14 19.31 29.18
C TYR A 131 -0.74 18.22 30.07
N PHE A 132 -0.52 16.95 29.75
CA PHE A 132 -0.96 15.83 30.60
C PHE A 132 -0.22 15.78 31.94
N ARG A 133 1.07 16.09 31.97
CA ARG A 133 1.89 16.08 33.19
C ARG A 133 1.60 17.27 34.11
N GLN A 134 1.02 18.35 33.59
CA GLN A 134 0.64 19.55 34.34
C GLN A 134 -0.86 19.84 34.24
N PRO A 135 -1.73 19.03 34.88
CA PRO A 135 -3.18 19.16 34.77
C PRO A 135 -3.71 20.52 35.26
N ARG A 136 -3.04 21.16 36.25
CA ARG A 136 -3.39 22.51 36.72
C ARG A 136 -3.14 23.60 35.66
N ALA A 137 -2.05 23.48 34.90
CA ALA A 137 -1.76 24.41 33.81
C ALA A 137 -2.79 24.26 32.69
N LEU A 138 -3.13 23.01 32.35
CA LEU A 138 -4.18 22.68 31.39
C LEU A 138 -5.53 23.28 31.81
N MET A 139 -6.00 23.05 33.05
CA MET A 139 -7.27 23.65 33.52
C MET A 139 -7.26 25.18 33.43
N SER A 140 -6.15 25.82 33.80
CA SER A 140 -6.02 27.29 33.72
C SER A 140 -5.98 27.83 32.29
N GLN A 141 -5.55 27.02 31.33
CA GLN A 141 -5.46 27.37 29.92
C GLN A 141 -6.79 27.11 29.22
N ILE A 142 -7.48 26.02 29.60
CA ILE A 142 -8.84 25.70 29.17
C ILE A 142 -9.82 26.76 29.65
N SER A 143 -9.78 27.15 30.93
CA SER A 143 -10.63 28.22 31.45
C SER A 143 -10.35 29.56 30.77
N LYS A 144 -9.10 29.85 30.41
CA LYS A 144 -8.73 31.02 29.58
C LYS A 144 -9.23 30.93 28.14
N SER A 145 -9.28 29.74 27.55
CA SER A 145 -9.78 29.50 26.19
C SER A 145 -11.30 29.36 26.08
N PHE A 146 -12.02 29.34 27.21
CA PHE A 146 -13.47 29.51 27.26
C PHE A 146 -13.90 30.95 27.55
N ASN A 147 -12.95 31.90 27.59
CA ASN A 147 -13.28 33.32 27.63
C ASN A 147 -13.97 33.75 26.32
N THR A 148 -14.80 34.79 26.42
CA THR A 148 -15.57 35.34 25.30
C THR A 148 -14.72 35.68 24.08
N GLU A 149 -13.46 36.09 24.28
CA GLU A 149 -12.53 36.43 23.18
C GLU A 149 -12.13 35.24 22.30
N THR A 150 -11.95 34.04 22.86
CA THR A 150 -11.62 32.84 22.09
C THR A 150 -12.85 32.24 21.41
N LEU A 151 -14.03 32.37 22.01
CA LEU A 151 -15.30 32.05 21.34
C LEU A 151 -15.58 32.97 20.16
N LEU A 152 -15.30 34.27 20.30
CA LEU A 152 -15.37 35.22 19.17
C LEU A 152 -14.33 34.88 18.09
N ARG A 153 -13.15 34.39 18.49
CA ARG A 153 -12.12 33.92 17.54
C ARG A 153 -12.56 32.67 16.77
N LEU A 154 -13.24 31.74 17.43
CA LEU A 154 -13.84 30.55 16.81
C LEU A 154 -14.97 30.92 15.84
N GLN A 155 -15.77 31.95 16.18
CA GLN A 155 -16.81 32.48 15.28
C GLN A 155 -16.20 33.26 14.09
N SER A 156 -15.03 33.87 14.28
CA SER A 156 -14.30 34.58 13.22
C SER A 156 -13.44 33.68 12.33
N LEU A 157 -13.49 32.35 12.50
CA LEU A 157 -12.72 31.43 11.66
C LEU A 157 -13.21 31.53 10.22
N ASP A 158 -12.24 31.69 9.30
CA ASP A 158 -12.54 31.71 7.88
C ASP A 158 -13.12 30.34 7.46
N LYS A 159 -14.14 30.36 6.60
CA LYS A 159 -14.80 29.16 6.07
C LYS A 159 -13.79 28.20 5.43
N LYS A 160 -12.71 28.74 4.86
CA LYS A 160 -11.60 27.96 4.30
C LYS A 160 -10.86 27.15 5.36
N GLN A 161 -10.63 27.71 6.55
CA GLN A 161 -9.97 27.01 7.65
C GLN A 161 -10.85 25.90 8.20
N LEU A 162 -12.15 26.16 8.32
CA LEU A 162 -13.13 25.15 8.72
C LEU A 162 -13.22 24.01 7.69
N ALA A 163 -13.17 24.32 6.40
CA ALA A 163 -13.14 23.31 5.35
C ALA A 163 -11.89 22.43 5.42
N VAL A 164 -10.70 23.03 5.61
CA VAL A 164 -9.45 22.26 5.79
C VAL A 164 -9.53 21.37 7.04
N LEU A 165 -10.04 21.90 8.15
CA LEU A 165 -10.24 21.11 9.36
C LEU A 165 -11.21 19.94 9.12
N GLY A 166 -12.33 20.18 8.44
CA GLY A 166 -13.31 19.14 8.11
C GLY A 166 -12.77 18.07 7.17
N VAL A 167 -11.98 18.47 6.16
CA VAL A 167 -11.35 17.52 5.24
C VAL A 167 -10.30 16.68 5.95
N THR A 168 -9.45 17.32 6.77
CA THR A 168 -8.42 16.60 7.53
C THR A 168 -9.00 15.66 8.59
N THR A 169 -10.09 16.05 9.27
CA THR A 169 -10.77 15.14 10.21
C THR A 169 -11.43 13.97 9.49
N ALA A 170 -12.07 14.21 8.34
CA ALA A 170 -12.62 13.14 7.50
C ALA A 170 -11.53 12.18 7.00
N GLU A 171 -10.35 12.69 6.64
CA GLU A 171 -9.19 11.90 6.24
C GLU A 171 -8.68 11.01 7.39
N LEU A 172 -8.57 11.54 8.61
CA LEU A 172 -8.18 10.76 9.79
C LEU A 172 -9.16 9.62 10.08
N ILE A 173 -10.48 9.89 9.97
CA ILE A 173 -11.51 8.87 10.11
C ILE A 173 -11.37 7.82 9.01
N GLY A 174 -11.10 8.24 7.77
CA GLY A 174 -10.83 7.34 6.64
C GLY A 174 -9.65 6.40 6.91
N PHE A 175 -8.51 6.93 7.38
CA PHE A 175 -7.35 6.09 7.73
C PHE A 175 -7.62 5.15 8.91
N PHE A 176 -8.40 5.58 9.90
CA PHE A 176 -8.83 4.72 10.99
C PHE A 176 -9.63 3.52 10.47
N SER A 177 -10.62 3.75 9.59
CA SER A 177 -11.39 2.66 8.97
C SER A 177 -10.54 1.75 8.09
N VAL A 178 -9.56 2.28 7.35
CA VAL A 178 -8.59 1.47 6.58
C VAL A 178 -7.76 0.59 7.53
N GLY A 179 -7.32 1.14 8.67
CA GLY A 179 -6.65 0.38 9.72
C GLY A 179 -7.52 -0.75 10.28
N GLU A 180 -8.81 -0.51 10.46
CA GLU A 180 -9.78 -1.51 10.90
C GLU A 180 -9.96 -2.64 9.86
N ILE A 181 -10.06 -2.29 8.58
CA ILE A 181 -10.12 -3.25 7.46
C ILE A 181 -8.88 -4.15 7.44
N ILE A 182 -7.69 -3.57 7.64
CA ILE A 182 -6.42 -4.31 7.71
C ILE A 182 -6.39 -5.19 8.97
N GLY A 183 -6.74 -4.65 10.13
CA GLY A 183 -6.75 -5.39 11.40
C GLY A 183 -7.72 -6.57 11.40
N ARG A 184 -8.85 -6.45 10.69
CA ARG A 184 -9.85 -7.50 10.55
C ARG A 184 -9.63 -8.39 9.33
N PHE A 185 -8.76 -8.03 8.40
CA PHE A 185 -8.57 -8.70 7.10
C PHE A 185 -9.90 -8.96 6.37
N LYS A 186 -10.80 -7.97 6.34
CA LYS A 186 -12.11 -8.05 5.70
C LYS A 186 -12.53 -6.68 5.20
N LEU A 187 -13.11 -6.63 3.99
CA LEU A 187 -13.62 -5.39 3.40
C LEU A 187 -15.01 -5.00 3.92
N VAL A 188 -15.85 -5.98 4.29
CA VAL A 188 -17.23 -5.76 4.73
C VAL A 188 -17.56 -6.64 5.94
N GLY A 189 -18.08 -6.03 7.01
CA GLY A 189 -18.69 -6.70 8.16
C GLY A 189 -17.74 -7.57 9.00
N TYR A 190 -18.12 -7.92 10.24
CA TYR A 190 -17.27 -8.77 11.09
C TYR A 190 -17.44 -10.24 10.65
N ARG A 191 -16.62 -11.17 11.16
CA ARG A 191 -16.96 -12.59 11.02
C ARG A 191 -18.01 -12.90 12.10
N GLY A 192 -19.13 -13.52 11.71
CA GLY A 192 -20.11 -14.04 12.66
C GLY A 192 -21.24 -13.09 13.06
N GLU A 193 -21.34 -11.89 12.50
CA GLU A 193 -22.57 -11.10 12.63
C GLU A 193 -23.64 -11.70 11.71
N THR A 194 -24.65 -12.33 12.30
CA THR A 194 -25.89 -12.64 11.60
C THR A 194 -26.53 -11.31 11.22
N ALA A 195 -26.68 -11.05 9.92
CA ALA A 195 -27.49 -9.93 9.46
C ALA A 195 -28.87 -10.08 10.10
N HIS A 196 -29.25 -9.14 10.98
CA HIS A 196 -30.61 -9.05 11.46
C HIS A 196 -31.48 -8.71 10.24
N ALA A 197 -32.08 -9.74 9.65
CA ALA A 197 -33.12 -9.57 8.66
C ALA A 197 -34.30 -8.90 9.36
N HIS A 198 -34.59 -7.67 8.93
CA HIS A 198 -35.86 -7.01 9.19
C HIS A 198 -36.90 -7.47 8.18
#